data_AF-A0A659SB02-F1
#
_entry.id   AF-A0A659SB02-F1
#
_cell.length_a   1.000
_cell.length_b   1.000
_cell.length_c   1.000
_cell.angle_alpha   90.00
_cell.angle_beta   90.00
_cell.angle_gamma   90.00
#
_symmetry.space_group_name_H-M   'P 1'
#
loop_
_entity.id
_entity.type
_entity.pdbx_description
1 polymer ?
#
loop_
_entity_poly.entity_id
_entity_poly.type
_entity_poly.pdbx_seq_one_letter_code
_entity_poly.pdbx_strand_id
1 'polypeptide(L)' 'KTLGSHRRPVVESAMVRIKTLLGGYLSLRNYDAQVGEAMAMLKALNWMTLLAMPTSVRLV' A
#
# COMPACT_ATOMS: atom_id res chain seq x y z
N LYS A 1 -1.31 11.47 28.11
CA LYS A 1 -0.53 11.67 26.86
C LYS A 1 -1.09 10.71 25.82
N THR A 2 -2.09 11.14 25.07
CA THR A 2 -2.70 10.35 23.99
C THR A 2 -1.76 10.43 22.80
N LEU A 3 -1.02 9.36 22.53
CA LEU A 3 -0.21 9.21 21.32
C LEU A 3 -1.18 9.11 20.14
N GLY A 4 -1.61 10.26 19.64
CA GLY A 4 -2.33 10.39 18.37
C GLY A 4 -1.38 10.05 17.24
N SER A 5 -1.07 8.76 17.08
CA SER A 5 -0.26 8.25 16.00
C SER A 5 -0.96 8.57 14.69
N HIS A 6 -0.38 9.51 13.96
CA HIS A 6 -0.83 9.93 12.65
C HIS A 6 -0.95 8.68 11.76
N ARG A 7 -2.15 8.43 11.24
CA ARG A 7 -2.43 7.30 10.33
C ARG A 7 -1.71 7.46 8.96
N ARG A 8 -1.41 8.71 8.56
CA ARG A 8 -0.69 9.07 7.32
C ARG A 8 0.74 8.52 7.23
N PRO A 9 1.64 8.68 8.23
CA PRO A 9 3.01 8.18 8.14
C PRO A 9 3.13 6.66 7.98
N VAL A 10 2.20 5.87 8.52
CA VAL A 10 2.23 4.40 8.35
C VAL A 10 1.88 4.01 6.92
N VAL A 11 0.85 4.64 6.34
CA VAL A 11 0.43 4.38 4.95
C VAL A 11 1.49 4.86 3.97
N GLU A 12 2.10 6.02 4.20
CA GLU A 12 3.18 6.55 3.35
C GLU A 12 4.44 5.65 3.40
N SER A 13 4.84 5.18 4.58
CA SER A 13 5.98 4.26 4.73
C SER A 13 5.73 2.92 4.03
N ALA A 14 4.52 2.36 4.16
CA ALA A 14 4.14 1.15 3.44
C ALA A 14 4.11 1.37 1.91
N MET A 15 3.68 2.55 1.45
CA MET A 15 3.61 2.89 0.02
C MET A 15 5.00 2.97 -0.60
N VAL A 16 5.97 3.57 0.11
CA VAL A 16 7.36 3.62 -0.34
C VAL A 16 7.93 2.21 -0.47
N ARG A 17 7.66 1.32 0.50
CA ARG A 17 8.10 -0.09 0.42
C ARG A 17 7.47 -0.85 -0.75
N ILE A 18 6.18 -0.67 -1.00
CA ILE A 18 5.49 -1.27 -2.17
C ILE A 18 6.13 -0.78 -3.48
N LYS A 19 6.40 0.52 -3.62
CA LYS A 19 7.08 1.08 -4.80
C LYS A 19 8.47 0.50 -5.02
N THR A 20 9.25 0.33 -3.95
CA THR A 20 10.58 -0.30 -4.02
C THR A 20 10.50 -1.76 -4.44
N LEU A 21 9.51 -2.53 -3.94
CA LEU A 21 9.30 -3.92 -4.33
C LEU A 21 8.91 -4.06 -5.82
N LEU A 22 8.07 -3.16 -6.34
CA LEU A 22 7.68 -3.13 -7.75
C LEU A 22 8.80 -2.68 -8.70
N GLY A 23 9.82 -1.97 -8.19
CA GLY A 23 10.98 -1.54 -8.95
C GLY A 23 12.10 -2.59 -9.06
N GLY A 24 12.01 -3.70 -8.31
CA GLY A 24 12.95 -4.81 -8.37
C GLY A 24 12.56 -5.81 -9.46
N TYR A 25 13.47 -6.08 -10.40
CA TYR A 25 13.31 -7.12 -11.43
C TYR A 25 12.86 -8.44 -10.79
N LEU A 26 11.73 -8.98 -11.27
CA LEU A 26 11.11 -10.22 -10.79
C LEU A 26 12.12 -11.38 -10.88
N SER A 27 12.67 -11.80 -9.73
CA SER A 27 13.80 -12.74 -9.66
C SER A 27 13.42 -14.23 -9.80
N LEU A 28 12.14 -14.56 -9.99
CA LEU A 28 11.64 -15.95 -9.98
C LEU A 28 11.48 -16.49 -11.40
N ARG A 29 11.98 -17.69 -11.70
CA ARG A 29 11.83 -18.31 -13.03
C ARG A 29 10.43 -18.88 -13.31
N ASN A 30 9.48 -18.72 -12.37
CA ASN A 30 8.08 -19.18 -12.45
C ASN A 30 7.13 -17.97 -12.48
N TYR A 31 6.52 -17.74 -13.65
CA TYR A 31 5.60 -16.64 -13.93
C TYR A 31 4.38 -16.63 -13.00
N ASP A 32 3.82 -17.80 -12.67
CA ASP A 32 2.60 -17.89 -11.86
C ASP A 32 2.82 -17.42 -10.42
N ALA A 33 4.01 -17.68 -9.86
CA ALA A 33 4.39 -17.18 -8.54
C ALA A 33 4.53 -15.64 -8.55
N GLN A 34 5.11 -15.07 -9.61
CA GLN A 34 5.22 -13.61 -9.78
C GLN A 34 3.85 -12.94 -9.89
N VAL A 35 2.92 -13.55 -10.64
CA VAL A 35 1.55 -13.05 -10.76
C VAL A 35 0.85 -13.07 -9.39
N GLY A 36 1.06 -14.13 -8.60
CA GLY A 36 0.55 -14.22 -7.23
C GLY A 36 1.06 -13.11 -6.31
N GLU A 37 2.37 -12.84 -6.35
CA GLU A 37 3.01 -11.76 -5.58
C GLU A 37 2.49 -10.38 -6.01
N ALA A 38 2.44 -10.11 -7.31
CA ALA A 38 1.92 -8.86 -7.86
C ALA A 38 0.44 -8.63 -7.46
N MET A 39 -0.39 -9.67 -7.52
CA MET A 39 -1.80 -9.59 -7.15
C MET A 39 -1.99 -9.33 -5.64
N ALA A 40 -1.19 -9.95 -4.79
CA ALA A 40 -1.22 -9.70 -3.35
C ALA A 40 -0.84 -8.25 -3.02
N MET A 41 0.19 -7.73 -3.68
CA MET A 41 0.62 -6.33 -3.53
C MET A 41 -0.42 -5.33 -4.03
N LEU A 42 -1.05 -5.57 -5.18
CA LEU A 42 -2.14 -4.74 -5.71
C LEU A 42 -3.34 -4.70 -4.77
N LYS A 43 -3.71 -5.85 -4.18
CA LYS A 43 -4.77 -5.90 -3.15
C LYS A 43 -4.39 -5.03 -1.96
N ALA A 44 -3.19 -5.21 -1.40
CA ALA A 44 -2.72 -4.39 -0.27
C ALA A 44 -2.74 -2.88 -0.58
N LEU A 45 -2.33 -2.50 -1.78
CA LEU A 45 -2.37 -1.11 -2.25
C LEU A 45 -3.80 -0.55 -2.33
N ASN A 46 -4.74 -1.32 -2.85
CA ASN A 46 -6.15 -0.90 -2.94
C ASN A 46 -6.73 -0.62 -1.55
N TRP A 47 -6.46 -1.51 -0.58
CA TRP A 47 -6.84 -1.30 0.82
C TRP A 47 -6.20 -0.04 1.40
N MET A 48 -4.91 0.17 1.19
CA MET A 48 -4.21 1.37 1.68
C MET A 48 -4.78 2.66 1.07
N THR A 49 -5.12 2.65 -0.22
CA THR A 49 -5.70 3.80 -0.91
C THR A 49 -7.07 4.13 -0.33
N LEU A 50 -7.92 3.12 -0.11
CA LEU A 50 -9.21 3.28 0.56
C LEU A 50 -9.05 3.83 1.98
N LEU A 51 -8.06 3.37 2.74
CA LEU A 51 -7.79 3.84 4.10
C LEU A 51 -7.17 5.25 4.14
N ALA A 52 -6.54 5.69 3.04
CA ALA A 52 -5.93 7.01 2.89
C ALA A 52 -6.89 8.07 2.35
N MET A 53 -8.05 7.67 1.81
CA MET A 53 -9.08 8.60 1.36
C MET A 53 -9.55 9.46 2.54
N PRO A 54 -9.41 10.79 2.48
CA PRO A 54 -10.04 11.64 3.48
C PRO A 54 -11.55 11.52 3.33
N THR A 55 -12.25 11.21 4.42
CA THR A 55 -13.70 11.39 4.49
C THR A 55 -13.98 12.87 4.26
N SER A 56 -14.35 13.25 3.04
CA SER A 56 -14.78 14.59 2.70
C SER A 56 -16.15 14.81 3.34
N VAL A 57 -16.16 15.15 4.64
CA VAL A 57 -17.36 15.65 5.30
C VAL A 57 -17.60 17.03 4.72
N ARG A 58 -18.63 17.16 3.87
CA ARG A 58 -19.14 18.46 3.45
C ARG A 58 -19.73 19.12 4.70
N LEU A 59 -18.99 20.04 5.29
CA LEU A 59 -19.51 20.94 6.33
C LEU A 59 -20.47 21.89 5.62
N VAL A 60 -21.77 21.62 5.79
CA VAL A 60 -22.88 22.53 5.47
C VAL A 60 -23.30 23.27 6.72
#